data_AF-A0A7Y2GVQ3-F1
#
_entry.id   AF-A0A7Y2GVQ3-F1
#
_cell.length_a   1.000
_cell.length_b   1.000
_cell.length_c   1.000
_cell.angle_alpha   90.00
_cell.angle_beta   90.00
_cell.angle_gamma   90.00
#
_symmetry.space_group_name_H-M   'P 1'
#
loop_
_entity.id
_entity.type
_entity.pdbx_description
1 polymer ?
#
loop_
_entity_poly.entity_id
_entity_poly.type
_entity_poly.pdbx_seq_one_letter_code
_entity_poly.pdbx_strand_id
1 'polypeptide(L)'
;VEDFSLENADLRTARWYYDMLAVFSKSKLIHEHHPHVDDPLKAWEDEHRHDPPLNESREMINEIGEGFSNYLVETNPYLYRSICSSLPNDEFGYDLTETVLEMERSLIREGAVSPVGTRIIAKNL
;
A
#
# COMPACT_ATOMS: atom_id res chain seq x y z
N VAL A 1 -15.27 1.79 1.65
CA VAL A 1 -14.41 0.91 0.82
C VAL A 1 -12.97 1.37 1.03
N GLU A 2 -12.02 0.43 1.06
CA GLU A 2 -10.59 0.76 1.00
C GLU A 2 -10.04 0.33 -0.36
N ASP A 3 -9.27 1.20 -0.98
CA ASP A 3 -8.68 1.00 -2.31
C ASP A 3 -7.19 1.34 -2.30
N PHE A 4 -6.45 0.82 -3.28
CA PHE A 4 -5.02 0.98 -3.40
C PHE A 4 -4.69 2.08 -4.41
N SER A 5 -4.27 3.24 -3.89
CA SER A 5 -3.90 4.43 -4.66
C SER A 5 -2.45 4.36 -5.10
N LEU A 6 -2.22 3.64 -6.19
CA LEU A 6 -0.93 3.39 -6.83
C LEU A 6 -0.15 4.68 -7.13
N GLU A 7 -0.87 5.75 -7.46
CA GLU A 7 -0.34 7.06 -7.80
C GLU A 7 0.26 7.81 -6.59
N ASN A 8 -0.05 7.39 -5.37
CA ASN A 8 0.42 8.06 -4.15
C ASN A 8 1.83 7.61 -3.73
N ALA A 9 2.36 6.53 -4.30
CA ALA A 9 3.68 6.06 -3.95
C ALA A 9 4.76 7.00 -4.50
N ASP A 10 5.57 7.58 -3.60
CA ASP A 10 6.78 8.31 -3.98
C ASP A 10 8.00 7.38 -3.97
N LEU A 11 9.17 7.90 -4.34
CA LEU A 11 10.42 7.15 -4.34
C LEU A 11 10.72 6.50 -2.98
N ARG A 12 10.39 7.15 -1.86
CA ARG A 12 10.65 6.64 -0.50
C ARG A 12 9.67 5.54 -0.14
N THR A 13 8.41 5.69 -0.51
CA THR A 13 7.38 4.65 -0.36
C THR A 13 7.76 3.40 -1.14
N ALA A 14 8.09 3.54 -2.42
CA ALA A 14 8.50 2.41 -3.26
C ALA A 14 9.77 1.75 -2.72
N ARG A 15 10.78 2.55 -2.29
CA ARG A 15 12.01 2.03 -1.68
C ARG A 15 11.72 1.19 -0.45
N TRP A 16 10.93 1.71 0.49
CA TRP A 16 10.57 1.00 1.72
C TRP A 16 9.85 -0.31 1.42
N TYR A 17 8.88 -0.30 0.50
CA TYR A 17 8.16 -1.50 0.07
C TYR A 17 9.11 -2.60 -0.45
N TYR A 18 9.95 -2.28 -1.44
CA TYR A 18 10.85 -3.28 -2.03
C TYR A 18 11.95 -3.72 -1.07
N ASP A 19 12.44 -2.85 -0.18
CA ASP A 19 13.42 -3.24 0.83
C ASP A 19 12.82 -4.22 1.85
N MET A 20 11.55 -4.02 2.26
CA MET A 20 10.85 -4.97 3.12
C MET A 20 10.65 -6.33 2.45
N LEU A 21 10.24 -6.35 1.18
CA LEU A 21 10.13 -7.58 0.40
C LEU A 21 11.48 -8.31 0.28
N ALA A 22 12.56 -7.56 0.02
CA ALA A 22 13.90 -8.13 -0.08
C ALA A 22 14.37 -8.73 1.25
N VAL A 23 14.07 -8.09 2.38
CA VAL A 23 14.36 -8.63 3.72
C VAL A 23 13.57 -9.91 3.97
N PHE A 24 12.26 -9.92 3.70
CA PHE A 24 11.39 -11.08 3.93
C PHE A 24 11.74 -12.26 3.02
N SER A 25 12.12 -11.96 1.77
CA SER A 25 12.58 -12.97 0.82
C SER A 25 13.90 -13.60 1.27
N LYS A 26 14.88 -12.78 1.70
CA LYS A 26 16.17 -13.27 2.21
C LYS A 26 16.06 -14.08 3.50
N SER A 27 15.11 -13.73 4.38
CA SER A 27 14.82 -14.48 5.61
C SER A 27 13.98 -15.73 5.37
N LYS A 28 13.55 -15.99 4.13
CA LYS A 28 12.67 -17.10 3.74
C LYS A 28 11.30 -17.08 4.44
N LEU A 29 10.85 -15.88 4.84
CA LEU A 29 9.52 -15.67 5.41
C LEU A 29 8.43 -15.65 4.34
N ILE A 30 8.80 -15.32 3.10
CA ILE A 30 7.94 -15.42 1.93
C ILE A 30 8.59 -16.33 0.89
N HIS A 31 7.77 -17.03 0.10
CA HIS A 31 8.24 -17.99 -0.90
C HIS A 31 8.79 -17.33 -2.16
N GLU A 32 8.27 -16.14 -2.49
CA GLU A 32 8.66 -15.41 -3.68
C GLU A 32 10.04 -14.76 -3.53
N HIS A 33 10.83 -14.81 -4.61
CA HIS A 33 12.14 -14.19 -4.62
C HIS A 33 12.03 -12.72 -5.03
N HIS A 34 12.24 -11.83 -4.06
CA HIS A 34 12.31 -10.39 -4.30
C HIS A 34 13.74 -9.90 -4.11
N PRO A 35 14.50 -9.68 -5.20
CA PRO A 35 15.83 -9.08 -5.10
C PRO A 35 15.74 -7.60 -4.71
N HIS A 36 16.87 -7.01 -4.30
CA HIS A 36 16.93 -5.56 -4.21
C HIS A 36 16.72 -4.93 -5.59
N VAL A 37 15.96 -3.85 -5.60
CA VAL A 37 15.65 -3.09 -6.82
C VAL A 37 16.50 -1.81 -6.81
N ASP A 38 17.25 -1.57 -7.90
CA ASP A 38 18.07 -0.36 -8.01
C ASP A 38 17.20 0.90 -8.13
N ASP A 39 16.18 0.85 -9.00
CA ASP A 39 15.19 1.91 -9.22
C ASP A 39 13.78 1.47 -8.75
N PRO A 40 13.45 1.71 -7.47
CA PRO A 40 12.22 1.19 -6.88
C PRO A 40 10.98 1.92 -7.40
N LEU A 41 11.07 3.21 -7.72
CA LEU A 41 9.91 3.93 -8.25
C LEU A 41 9.58 3.44 -9.65
N LYS A 42 10.59 3.21 -10.49
CA LYS A 42 10.37 2.61 -11.81
C LYS A 42 9.79 1.20 -11.71
N ALA A 43 10.31 0.36 -10.81
CA ALA A 43 9.76 -0.98 -10.61
C ALA A 43 8.31 -0.94 -10.14
N TRP A 44 7.99 -0.01 -9.23
CA TRP A 44 6.63 0.22 -8.78
C TRP A 44 5.72 0.62 -9.94
N GLU A 45 6.12 1.61 -10.73
CA GLU A 45 5.36 2.05 -11.90
C GLU A 45 5.16 0.93 -12.93
N ASP A 46 6.18 0.11 -13.16
CA ASP A 46 6.12 -1.00 -14.13
C ASP A 46 5.26 -2.17 -13.63
N GLU A 47 5.31 -2.51 -12.34
CA GLU A 47 4.49 -3.56 -11.71
C GLU A 47 3.00 -3.20 -11.69
N HIS A 48 2.70 -1.92 -11.53
CA HIS A 48 1.33 -1.42 -11.41
C HIS A 48 0.80 -0.77 -12.69
N ARG A 49 1.53 -0.93 -13.80
CA ARG A 49 1.09 -0.49 -15.13
C ARG A 49 0.05 -1.46 -15.68
N HIS A 50 -1.19 -0.99 -15.84
CA HIS A 50 -2.26 -1.75 -16.46
C HIS A 50 -2.52 -1.30 -17.90
N ASP A 51 -2.92 -2.24 -18.76
CA ASP A 51 -3.45 -1.98 -20.10
C ASP A 51 -4.82 -2.68 -20.26
N PRO A 52 -5.94 -1.93 -20.35
CA PRO A 52 -6.01 -0.47 -20.30
C PRO A 52 -5.64 0.09 -18.91
N PRO A 53 -5.21 1.37 -18.81
CA PRO A 53 -4.96 2.00 -17.52
C PRO A 53 -6.18 1.89 -16.60
N LEU A 54 -5.95 1.51 -15.34
CA LEU A 54 -6.99 1.61 -14.31
C LEU A 54 -7.21 3.09 -13.97
N ASN A 55 -8.44 3.44 -13.59
CA ASN A 55 -8.76 4.79 -13.13
C ASN A 55 -7.92 5.12 -11.89
N GLU A 56 -7.37 6.33 -11.83
CA GLU A 56 -6.69 6.82 -10.63
C GLU A 56 -7.72 6.95 -9.49
N SER A 57 -7.30 6.75 -8.23
CA SER A 57 -8.19 6.89 -7.08
C SER A 57 -8.81 8.29 -7.03
N ARG A 58 -8.07 9.31 -7.47
CA ARG A 58 -8.57 10.68 -7.63
C ARG A 58 -9.75 10.79 -8.61
N GLU A 59 -9.73 10.07 -9.72
CA GLU A 59 -10.83 10.08 -10.69
C GLU A 59 -12.06 9.41 -10.10
N MET A 60 -11.89 8.28 -9.41
CA MET A 60 -12.97 7.60 -8.70
C MET A 60 -13.60 8.48 -7.61
N ILE A 61 -12.78 9.19 -6.82
CA ILE A 61 -13.27 10.12 -5.80
C ILE A 61 -14.07 11.26 -6.43
N ASN A 62 -13.61 11.82 -7.55
CA ASN A 62 -14.32 12.88 -8.25
C ASN A 62 -15.70 12.41 -8.73
N GLU A 63 -15.79 11.22 -9.34
CA GLU A 63 -17.07 10.65 -9.77
C GLU A 63 -18.03 10.39 -8.60
N ILE A 64 -17.51 9.87 -7.47
CA ILE A 64 -18.31 9.71 -6.25
C ILE A 64 -18.84 11.06 -5.76
N GLY A 65 -18.02 12.12 -5.85
CA GLY A 65 -18.39 13.47 -5.46
C GLY A 65 -19.51 14.08 -6.27
N GLU A 66 -19.67 13.70 -7.54
CA GLU A 66 -20.79 14.15 -8.37
C GLU A 66 -22.13 13.50 -7.97
N GLY A 67 -22.08 12.25 -7.48
CA GLY A 67 -23.28 11.49 -7.10
C GLY A 67 -23.65 11.52 -5.62
N PHE A 68 -22.68 11.77 -4.73
CA PHE A 68 -22.85 11.69 -3.28
C PHE A 68 -22.30 12.94 -2.60
N SER A 69 -23.13 13.65 -1.83
CA SER A 69 -22.72 14.86 -1.12
C SER A 69 -22.15 14.63 0.29
N ASN A 70 -22.29 13.41 0.83
CA ASN A 70 -21.94 13.08 2.22
C ASN A 70 -20.98 11.89 2.30
N TYR A 71 -19.70 12.14 2.04
CA TYR A 71 -18.64 11.16 2.24
C TYR A 71 -17.41 11.79 2.87
N LEU A 72 -16.55 10.95 3.41
CA LEU A 72 -15.21 11.28 3.89
C LEU A 72 -14.20 10.43 3.12
N VAL A 73 -13.11 11.05 2.70
CA VAL A 73 -11.94 10.36 2.14
C VAL A 73 -10.80 10.49 3.14
N GLU A 74 -10.23 9.36 3.54
CA GLU A 74 -9.06 9.27 4.40
C GLU A 74 -7.98 8.46 3.69
N THR A 75 -6.71 8.77 3.95
CA THR A 75 -5.59 7.92 3.53
C THR A 75 -5.18 6.99 4.68
N ASN A 76 -4.82 5.74 4.39
CA ASN A 76 -4.47 4.75 5.40
C ASN A 76 -3.25 3.88 5.01
N PRO A 77 -2.60 3.22 5.99
CA PRO A 77 -1.63 2.17 5.71
C PRO A 77 -2.25 1.05 4.88
N TYR A 78 -1.52 0.55 3.90
CA TYR A 78 -2.01 -0.51 3.01
C TYR A 78 -0.89 -1.45 2.54
N LEU A 79 0.37 -0.99 2.51
CA LEU A 79 1.48 -1.79 2.00
C LEU A 79 1.75 -3.03 2.84
N TYR A 80 1.50 -2.97 4.15
CA TYR A 80 1.61 -4.14 5.03
C TYR A 80 0.78 -5.33 4.52
N ARG A 81 -0.36 -5.09 3.86
CA ARG A 81 -1.21 -6.15 3.29
C ARG A 81 -0.48 -6.91 2.20
N SER A 82 0.18 -6.19 1.29
CA SER A 82 0.95 -6.79 0.20
C SER A 82 2.21 -7.47 0.73
N ILE A 83 2.97 -6.80 1.59
CA ILE A 83 4.21 -7.32 2.19
C ILE A 83 3.96 -8.63 2.95
N CYS A 84 2.88 -8.68 3.73
CA CYS A 84 2.59 -9.79 4.62
C CYS A 84 1.64 -10.84 4.01
N SER A 85 1.20 -10.65 2.76
CA SER A 85 0.20 -11.51 2.10
C SER A 85 0.57 -13.00 2.07
N SER A 86 1.86 -13.30 2.09
CA SER A 86 2.41 -14.66 2.01
C SER A 86 2.95 -15.19 3.34
N LEU A 87 2.74 -14.49 4.46
CA LEU A 87 3.16 -14.98 5.78
C LEU A 87 2.31 -16.17 6.23
N PRO A 88 2.83 -17.03 7.13
CA PRO A 88 2.06 -18.11 7.73
C PRO A 88 0.79 -17.61 8.43
N ASN A 89 -0.29 -18.40 8.36
CA ASN A 89 -1.52 -18.10 9.09
C ASN A 89 -1.47 -18.71 10.51
N ASP A 90 -0.51 -18.24 11.30
CA ASP A 90 -0.29 -18.61 12.69
C ASP A 90 0.00 -17.36 13.55
N GLU A 91 0.25 -17.57 14.84
CA GLU A 91 0.55 -16.48 15.80
C GLU A 91 1.77 -15.65 15.36
N PHE A 92 2.81 -16.31 14.84
CA PHE A 92 4.01 -15.63 14.38
C PHE A 92 3.74 -14.73 13.16
N GLY A 93 3.00 -15.23 12.17
CA GLY A 93 2.61 -14.42 11.01
C GLY A 93 1.71 -13.24 11.39
N TYR A 94 0.83 -13.42 12.37
CA TYR A 94 -0.01 -12.35 12.91
C TYR A 94 0.84 -11.25 13.59
N ASP A 95 1.71 -11.63 14.52
CA ASP A 95 2.57 -10.69 15.27
C ASP A 95 3.49 -9.90 14.34
N LEU A 96 4.05 -10.56 13.33
CA LEU A 96 4.88 -9.90 12.34
C LEU A 96 4.07 -8.93 11.47
N THR A 97 2.84 -9.30 11.11
CA THR A 97 1.93 -8.41 10.36
C THR A 97 1.57 -7.17 11.18
N GLU A 98 1.26 -7.33 12.46
CA GLU A 98 1.00 -6.20 13.38
C GLU A 98 2.22 -5.29 13.48
N THR A 99 3.42 -5.86 13.59
CA THR A 99 4.67 -5.10 13.63
C THR A 99 4.88 -4.27 12.36
N VAL A 100 4.70 -4.86 11.18
CA VAL A 100 4.86 -4.15 9.89
C VAL A 100 3.81 -3.03 9.74
N LEU A 101 2.57 -3.29 10.15
CA LEU A 101 1.51 -2.27 10.16
C LEU A 101 1.87 -1.07 11.05
N GLU A 102 2.36 -1.33 12.27
CA GLU A 102 2.76 -0.24 13.18
C GLU A 102 3.97 0.54 12.66
N MET A 103 4.92 -0.13 11.99
CA MET A 103 6.01 0.53 11.30
C MET A 103 5.51 1.45 10.19
N GLU A 104 4.62 0.97 9.31
CA GLU A 104 4.01 1.76 8.23
C GLU A 104 3.29 2.98 8.81
N ARG A 105 2.48 2.80 9.86
CA ARG A 105 1.79 3.89 10.57
C ARG A 105 2.76 4.94 11.10
N SER A 106 3.87 4.52 11.71
CA SER A 106 4.87 5.48 12.22
C SER A 106 5.50 6.27 11.08
N LEU A 107 5.93 5.59 10.02
CA LEU A 107 6.57 6.21 8.86
C LEU A 107 5.64 7.21 8.15
N ILE A 108 4.34 6.88 8.05
CA ILE A 108 3.32 7.80 7.52
C ILE A 108 3.17 9.03 8.42
N ARG A 109 3.05 8.85 9.75
CA ARG A 109 2.94 9.97 10.70
C ARG A 109 4.16 10.89 10.66
N GLU A 110 5.33 10.33 10.41
CA GLU A 110 6.60 11.06 10.32
C GLU A 110 6.82 11.70 8.93
N GLY A 111 5.95 11.42 7.95
CA GLY A 111 6.11 11.89 6.57
C GLY A 111 7.29 11.25 5.82
N ALA A 112 7.79 10.12 6.33
CA ALA A 112 8.88 9.36 5.72
C ALA A 112 8.39 8.52 4.54
N VAL A 113 7.12 8.11 4.57
CA VAL A 113 6.44 7.28 3.56
C VAL A 113 5.06 7.88 3.30
N SER A 114 4.68 7.98 2.02
CA SER A 114 3.33 8.41 1.62
C SER A 114 2.31 7.27 1.79
N PRO A 115 1.11 7.53 2.34
CA PRO A 115 0.07 6.53 2.45
C PRO A 115 -0.52 6.19 1.07
N VAL A 116 -0.58 4.91 0.76
CA VAL A 116 -1.10 4.41 -0.55
C VAL A 116 -2.46 3.74 -0.43
N GLY A 117 -3.01 3.60 0.77
CA GLY A 117 -4.40 3.22 0.95
C GLY A 117 -5.30 4.46 0.93
N THR A 118 -6.44 4.35 0.25
CA THR A 118 -7.53 5.32 0.30
C THR A 118 -8.78 4.66 0.85
N ARG A 119 -9.40 5.29 1.85
CA ARG A 119 -10.64 4.86 2.48
C ARG A 119 -11.75 5.87 2.23
N ILE A 120 -12.83 5.40 1.61
CA ILE A 120 -14.04 6.19 1.38
C ILE A 120 -15.13 5.72 2.35
N ILE A 121 -15.67 6.65 3.13
CA ILE A 121 -16.69 6.42 4.16
C ILE A 121 -17.93 7.25 3.80
N ALA A 122 -19.04 6.59 3.51
CA ALA A 122 -20.33 7.26 3.38
C ALA A 122 -20.84 7.68 4.76
N LYS A 123 -21.40 8.89 4.88
CA LYS A 123 -22.09 9.33 6.10
C LYS A 123 -23.59 9.17 5.89
N ASN A 124 -24.23 8.39 6.76
CA ASN A 124 -25.69 8.39 6.85
C ASN A 124 -26.15 9.78 7.35
N LEU A 125 -27.17 10.32 6.68
CA LEU A 125 -27.89 11.53 7.09
C LEU A 125 -28.64 11.32 8.41
#